data_AF-A0A3C1YNV6-F1
#
_entry.id   AF-A0A3C1YNV6-F1
#
_cell.length_a   1.000
_cell.length_b   1.000
_cell.length_c   1.000
_cell.angle_alpha   90.00
_cell.angle_beta   90.00
_cell.angle_gamma   90.00
#
_symmetry.space_group_name_H-M   'P 1'
#
loop_
_entity.id
_entity.type
_entity.pdbx_description
1 polymer ?
#
loop_
_entity_poly.entity_id
_entity_poly.type
_entity_poly.pdbx_seq_one_letter_code
_entity_poly.pdbx_strand_id
1 'polypeptide(L)' 'EWMGKVFQFHGMSVGCIVTNQNPFIRREQYNCDITYGTNN' A
#
# COMPACT_ATOMS: atom_id res chain seq x y z
N GLU A 1 0.81 -5.38 8.08
CA GLU A 1 -0.62 -5.80 8.02
C GLU A 1 -1.45 -5.37 9.24
N TRP A 2 -0.87 -5.19 10.44
CA TRP A 2 -1.64 -4.88 11.66
C TRP A 2 -2.42 -3.55 11.61
N MET A 3 -1.84 -2.50 11.02
CA MET A 3 -2.45 -1.16 10.96
C MET A 3 -3.43 -0.97 9.79
N GLY A 4 -3.46 -1.89 8.82
CA GLY A 4 -4.31 -1.74 7.62
C GLY A 4 -5.80 -1.65 7.95
N LYS A 5 -6.24 -2.44 8.95
CA LYS A 5 -7.64 -2.46 9.40
C LYS A 5 -8.08 -1.14 10.04
N VAL A 6 -7.18 -0.43 10.72
CA VAL A 6 -7.50 0.86 11.38
C VAL A 6 -7.74 1.95 10.34
N PHE A 7 -6.88 2.03 9.33
CA PHE A 7 -7.01 3.01 8.26
C PHE A 7 -8.19 2.71 7.34
N GLN A 8 -8.42 1.44 7.00
CA GLN A 8 -9.60 1.02 6.26
C GLN A 8 -10.90 1.31 7.01
N PHE A 9 -10.91 1.16 8.34
CA PHE A 9 -12.06 1.54 9.17
C PHE A 9 -12.39 3.03 9.09
N HIS A 10 -11.39 3.89 8.89
CA HIS A 10 -11.55 5.33 8.67
C HIS A 10 -11.75 5.71 7.20
N GLY A 11 -11.97 4.73 6.31
CA GLY A 11 -12.22 4.97 4.88
C GLY A 11 -10.97 5.27 4.05
N MET A 12 -9.77 5.06 4.59
CA MET A 12 -8.51 5.27 3.88
C MET A 12 -8.04 3.99 3.18
N SER A 13 -7.45 4.15 2.01
CA SER A 13 -6.83 3.07 1.23
C SER A 13 -5.37 2.85 1.64
N VAL A 14 -4.98 1.58 1.73
CA VAL A 14 -3.63 1.18 2.13
C VAL A 14 -3.01 0.29 1.06
N GLY A 15 -1.94 0.76 0.45
CA GLY A 15 -1.13 0.04 -0.51
C GLY A 15 0.11 -0.59 0.13
N CYS A 16 0.59 -1.68 -0.45
CA CYS A 16 1.83 -2.35 -0.05
C CYS A 16 2.67 -2.66 -1.28
N ILE A 17 3.92 -2.20 -1.28
CA ILE A 17 4.88 -2.36 -2.37
C ILE A 17 5.87 -3.45 -1.98
N VAL A 18 6.00 -4.42 -2.89
CA VAL A 18 6.97 -5.52 -2.77
C VAL A 18 7.97 -5.50 -3.93
N THR A 19 9.14 -6.08 -3.71
CA THR A 19 10.15 -6.28 -4.76
C THR A 19 9.61 -7.17 -5.88
N ASN A 20 9.98 -6.90 -7.13
CA ASN A 20 9.47 -7.57 -8.35
C ASN A 20 7.96 -7.44 -8.62
N GLN A 21 7.29 -6.44 -8.05
CA GLN A 21 5.90 -6.13 -8.41
C GLN A 21 5.80 -5.50 -9.80
N ASN A 22 4.78 -5.89 -10.56
CA ASN A 22 4.50 -5.32 -11.87
C ASN A 22 4.36 -3.78 -11.78
N PRO A 23 5.00 -3.00 -12.68
CA PRO A 23 4.92 -1.54 -12.66
C PRO A 23 3.50 -0.95 -12.61
N PHE A 24 2.53 -1.60 -13.27
CA PHE A 24 1.14 -1.15 -13.25
C PHE A 24 0.54 -1.27 -11.84
N ILE A 25 0.72 -2.43 -11.21
CA ILE A 25 0.23 -2.65 -9.84
C ILE A 25 0.97 -1.73 -8.87
N ARG A 26 2.28 -1.54 -9.05
CA ARG A 26 3.08 -0.63 -8.21
C ARG A 26 2.55 0.81 -8.26
N ARG A 27 2.10 1.27 -9.44
CA ARG A 27 1.47 2.58 -9.60
C ARG A 27 0.14 2.67 -8.86
N GLU A 28 -0.67 1.61 -8.89
CA GLU A 28 -1.92 1.55 -8.10
C GLU A 28 -1.65 1.58 -6.60
N GLN A 29 -0.62 0.87 -6.11
CA GLN A 29 -0.27 0.87 -4.69
C GLN A 29 0.19 2.25 -4.21
N TYR A 30 0.95 3.00 -5.02
CA TYR A 30 1.33 4.38 -4.72
C TYR A 30 0.16 5.37 -4.74
N ASN A 31 -0.94 5.03 -5.44
CA ASN A 31 -2.15 5.86 -5.46
C ASN A 31 -3.02 5.67 -4.21
N CYS A 32 -2.69 4.73 -3.32
CA CYS A 32 -3.35 4.60 -2.04
C CYS A 32 -2.97 5.74 -1.09
N ASP A 33 -3.88 6.10 -0.18
CA ASP A 33 -3.68 7.17 0.81
C ASP A 33 -2.46 6.90 1.71
N ILE A 34 -2.19 5.62 1.97
CA ILE A 34 -1.05 5.16 2.76
C ILE A 34 -0.35 4.06 1.99
N THR A 35 0.97 4.16 1.80
CA THR A 35 1.75 3.14 1.11
C THR A 35 2.84 2.58 2.02
N TYR A 36 2.83 1.26 2.24
CA TYR A 36 3.92 0.53 2.90
C TYR A 36 4.90 -0.01 1.87
N GLY A 37 6.18 -0.03 2.22
CA GLY A 37 7.22 -0.67 1.42
C GLY A 37 8.42 -0.98 2.28
N THR A 38 9.24 -1.94 1.83
CA THR A 38 10.54 -2.21 2.44
C THR A 38 11.57 -1.23 1.91
N ASN A 39 12.40 -0.65 2.79
CA ASN A 39 13.60 0.06 2.36
C ASN A 39 14.67 -0.98 2.02
N ASN A 40 15.02 -1.10 0.75
CA ASN A 40 16.23 -1.79 0.32
C ASN A 40 17.00 -0.82 -0.57
#